data_AF-A0AA35W4N0-F1
#
_entry.id   AF-A0AA35W4N0-F1
#
_cell.length_a   1.000
_cell.length_b   1.000
_cell.length_c   1.000
_cell.angle_alpha   90.00
_cell.angle_beta   90.00
_cell.angle_gamma   90.00
#
_symmetry.space_group_name_H-M   'P 1'
#
loop_
_entity.id
_entity.type
_entity.pdbx_description
1 polymer ?
#
loop_
_entity_poly.entity_id
_entity_poly.type
_entity_poly.pdbx_seq_one_letter_code
_entity_poly.pdbx_strand_id
1 'polypeptide(L)'
;RAHQLLDFLQIGHLADEEAGHLSGGQRRLLEIGMALMPDPDILLLDEATSGVNPTLIETIKDRIRTLNAQGKTFLLIEHNINFIADLCSRVYVLNYGEKLAEGTPQEILQNEA
;
A
#
# COMPACT_ATOMS: atom_id res chain seq x y z
N ARG A 1 -4.74 3.63 -20.36
CA ARG A 1 -4.44 3.80 -18.92
C ARG A 1 -5.19 2.80 -18.05
N ALA A 2 -6.53 2.76 -18.05
CA ALA A 2 -7.29 1.83 -17.21
C ALA A 2 -6.87 0.34 -17.37
N HIS A 3 -6.91 -0.21 -18.58
CA HIS A 3 -6.46 -1.60 -18.82
C HIS A 3 -5.00 -1.84 -18.41
N GLN A 4 -4.10 -0.88 -18.67
CA GLN A 4 -2.69 -0.98 -18.24
C GLN A 4 -2.55 -1.07 -16.72
N LEU A 5 -3.37 -0.31 -15.97
CA LEU A 5 -3.38 -0.39 -14.50
C LEU A 5 -3.97 -1.71 -14.02
N LEU A 6 -5.05 -2.20 -14.65
CA LEU A 6 -5.62 -3.50 -14.31
C LEU A 6 -4.62 -4.64 -14.56
N ASP A 7 -3.90 -4.61 -15.68
CA ASP A 7 -2.85 -5.59 -16.01
C ASP A 7 -1.67 -5.49 -15.03
N PHE A 8 -1.22 -4.26 -14.73
CA PHE A 8 -0.20 -4.01 -13.73
C PHE A 8 -0.59 -4.63 -12.38
N LEU A 9 -1.85 -4.49 -11.97
CA LEU A 9 -2.41 -5.01 -10.74
C LEU A 9 -2.85 -6.48 -10.82
N GLN A 10 -2.60 -7.17 -11.95
CA GLN A 10 -2.97 -8.57 -12.18
C GLN A 10 -4.49 -8.86 -12.11
N ILE A 11 -5.33 -7.84 -12.29
CA ILE A 11 -6.79 -7.95 -12.31
C ILE A 11 -7.39 -7.63 -13.69
N GLY A 12 -6.56 -7.61 -14.76
CA GLY A 12 -7.02 -7.39 -16.14
C GLY A 12 -8.11 -8.37 -16.59
N HIS A 13 -8.06 -9.61 -16.11
CA HIS A 13 -9.08 -10.64 -16.39
C HIS A 13 -10.46 -10.37 -15.76
N LEU A 14 -10.57 -9.34 -14.92
CA LEU A 14 -11.79 -8.93 -14.22
C LEU A 14 -12.32 -7.57 -14.72
N ALA A 15 -11.83 -7.09 -15.87
CA ALA A 15 -12.14 -5.74 -16.36
C ALA A 15 -13.64 -5.48 -16.55
N ASP A 16 -14.41 -6.52 -16.88
CA ASP A 16 -15.85 -6.44 -17.12
C ASP A 16 -16.68 -6.96 -15.91
N GLU A 17 -16.03 -7.33 -14.81
CA GLU A 17 -16.70 -7.80 -13.60
C GLU A 17 -17.18 -6.63 -12.75
N GLU A 18 -18.40 -6.75 -12.21
CA GLU A 18 -18.90 -5.76 -11.27
C GLU A 18 -18.06 -5.78 -9.97
N ALA A 19 -17.67 -4.60 -9.48
CA ALA A 19 -16.82 -4.48 -8.30
C ALA A 19 -17.40 -5.17 -7.05
N GLY A 20 -18.72 -5.35 -6.97
CA GLY A 20 -19.40 -6.08 -5.92
C GLY A 20 -19.10 -7.59 -5.89
N HIS A 21 -18.73 -8.18 -7.03
CA HIS A 21 -18.40 -9.61 -7.16
C HIS A 21 -16.92 -9.91 -6.90
N LEU A 22 -16.08 -8.88 -6.79
CA LEU A 22 -14.65 -9.05 -6.52
C LEU A 22 -14.42 -9.55 -5.09
N SER A 23 -13.45 -10.45 -4.92
CA SER A 23 -12.93 -10.81 -3.59
C SER A 23 -12.39 -9.57 -2.86
N GLY A 24 -12.27 -9.64 -1.53
CA GLY A 24 -11.74 -8.51 -0.74
C GLY A 24 -10.35 -8.05 -1.23
N GLY A 25 -9.47 -9.00 -1.54
CA GLY A 25 -8.16 -8.69 -2.09
C GLY A 25 -8.20 -8.03 -3.48
N GLN A 26 -9.02 -8.55 -4.39
CA GLN A 26 -9.20 -7.95 -5.72
C GLN A 26 -9.77 -6.52 -5.64
N ARG A 27 -10.73 -6.28 -4.72
CA ARG A 27 -11.22 -4.92 -4.46
C ARG A 27 -10.11 -3.99 -3.99
N ARG A 28 -9.24 -4.46 -3.10
CA ARG A 28 -8.12 -3.64 -2.62
C ARG A 28 -7.14 -3.28 -3.73
N LEU A 29 -6.85 -4.21 -4.63
CA LEU A 29 -6.05 -3.91 -5.83
C LEU A 29 -6.77 -2.90 -6.73
N LEU A 30 -8.07 -3.07 -6.98
CA LEU A 30 -8.86 -2.12 -7.76
C LEU A 30 -8.82 -0.71 -7.15
N GLU A 31 -8.94 -0.58 -5.83
CA GLU A 31 -8.80 0.70 -5.10
C GLU A 31 -7.46 1.38 -5.35
N ILE A 32 -6.35 0.63 -5.30
CA ILE A 32 -5.02 1.13 -5.65
C ILE A 32 -4.99 1.59 -7.12
N GLY A 33 -5.59 0.82 -8.03
CA GLY A 33 -5.71 1.18 -9.44
C GLY A 33 -6.50 2.45 -9.67
N MET A 34 -7.60 2.63 -8.94
CA MET A 34 -8.39 3.86 -8.96
C MET A 34 -7.57 5.06 -8.46
N ALA A 35 -6.81 4.89 -7.37
CA ALA A 35 -5.93 5.94 -6.84
C ALA A 35 -4.79 6.32 -7.79
N LEU A 36 -4.30 5.38 -8.63
CA LEU A 36 -3.25 5.61 -9.63
C LEU A 36 -3.77 6.21 -10.95
N MET A 37 -5.09 6.20 -11.17
CA MET A 37 -5.70 6.70 -12.40
C MET A 37 -5.32 8.16 -12.73
N PRO A 38 -5.36 9.12 -11.78
CA PRO A 38 -5.00 10.52 -12.05
C PRO A 38 -3.48 10.76 -12.16
N ASP A 39 -2.65 9.72 -12.04
CA ASP A 39 -1.19 9.83 -12.06
C ASP A 39 -0.56 10.69 -10.94
N PRO A 40 -0.99 10.53 -9.67
CA PRO A 40 -0.57 11.44 -8.61
C PRO A 40 0.92 11.30 -8.31
N ASP A 41 1.56 12.36 -7.83
CA ASP A 41 2.95 12.31 -7.33
C ASP A 41 3.04 11.68 -5.94
N ILE A 42 1.96 11.77 -5.16
CA ILE A 42 1.86 11.24 -3.79
C ILE A 42 0.60 10.38 -3.67
N LEU A 43 0.78 9.16 -3.16
CA LEU A 43 -0.31 8.24 -2.82
C LEU A 43 -0.41 8.06 -1.31
N LEU A 44 -1.62 8.22 -0.78
CA LEU A 44 -1.94 7.96 0.62
C LEU A 44 -2.69 6.63 0.69
N LEU A 45 -2.14 5.65 1.41
CA LEU A 45 -2.75 4.35 1.58
C LEU A 45 -3.04 4.12 3.06
N ASP A 46 -4.33 4.04 3.39
CA ASP A 46 -4.81 3.83 4.76
C ASP A 46 -5.24 2.37 4.94
N GLU A 47 -4.55 1.65 5.83
CA GLU A 47 -4.74 0.23 6.15
C GLU A 47 -4.83 -0.68 4.91
N ALA A 48 -3.85 -0.58 4.02
CA ALA A 48 -3.81 -1.34 2.78
C ALA A 48 -3.62 -2.84 2.86
N THR A 49 -3.17 -3.35 4.00
CA THR A 49 -2.95 -4.79 4.19
C THR A 49 -4.06 -5.49 4.96
N SER A 50 -5.01 -4.75 5.55
CA SER A 50 -6.05 -5.31 6.40
C SER A 50 -7.02 -6.20 5.61
N GLY A 51 -7.25 -7.44 6.09
CA GLY A 51 -8.15 -8.40 5.44
C GLY A 51 -7.67 -8.96 4.11
N VAL A 52 -6.39 -8.75 3.75
CA VAL A 52 -5.78 -9.24 2.51
C VAL A 52 -4.94 -10.50 2.77
N ASN A 53 -5.00 -11.48 1.87
CA ASN A 53 -4.19 -12.69 1.96
C ASN A 53 -2.68 -12.36 1.80
N PRO A 54 -1.76 -13.05 2.51
CA PRO A 54 -0.32 -12.83 2.42
C PRO A 54 0.26 -12.77 1.00
N THR A 55 -0.17 -13.65 0.09
CA THR A 55 0.31 -13.65 -1.30
C THR A 55 0.00 -12.34 -2.01
N LEU A 56 -1.16 -11.76 -1.72
CA LEU A 56 -1.57 -10.50 -2.32
C LEU A 56 -0.90 -9.29 -1.66
N ILE A 57 -0.59 -9.37 -0.36
CA ILE A 57 0.23 -8.36 0.31
C ILE A 57 1.60 -8.24 -0.37
N GLU A 58 2.26 -9.36 -0.68
CA GLU A 58 3.54 -9.33 -1.41
C GLU A 58 3.40 -8.71 -2.79
N THR A 59 2.31 -9.01 -3.51
CA THR A 59 2.01 -8.35 -4.79
C THR A 59 1.90 -6.84 -4.60
N ILE A 60 1.15 -6.36 -3.60
CA ILE A 60 1.00 -4.93 -3.30
C ILE A 60 2.36 -4.30 -2.97
N LYS A 61 3.19 -4.94 -2.13
CA LYS A 61 4.54 -4.46 -1.80
C LYS A 61 5.39 -4.26 -3.07
N ASP A 62 5.40 -5.23 -3.96
CA ASP A 62 6.18 -5.14 -5.21
C ASP A 62 5.70 -4.00 -6.11
N ARG A 63 4.39 -3.75 -6.16
CA ARG A 63 3.81 -2.63 -6.91
C ARG A 63 4.20 -1.28 -6.31
N ILE A 64 4.14 -1.15 -4.98
CA ILE A 64 4.58 0.06 -4.28
C ILE A 64 6.07 0.32 -4.53
N ARG A 65 6.93 -0.70 -4.38
CA ARG A 65 8.38 -0.58 -4.68
C ARG A 65 8.65 -0.14 -6.11
N THR A 66 7.96 -0.74 -7.07
CA THR A 66 8.12 -0.41 -8.49
C THR A 66 7.74 1.05 -8.77
N LEU A 67 6.61 1.50 -8.24
CA LEU A 67 6.14 2.87 -8.43
C LEU A 67 7.03 3.88 -7.68
N ASN A 68 7.51 3.54 -6.49
CA ASN A 68 8.43 4.39 -5.75
C ASN A 68 9.76 4.58 -6.47
N ALA A 69 10.30 3.51 -7.07
CA ALA A 69 11.49 3.58 -7.92
C ALA A 69 11.27 4.44 -9.19
N GLN A 70 10.03 4.59 -9.64
CA GLN A 70 9.63 5.49 -10.74
C GLN A 70 9.41 6.95 -10.29
N GLY A 71 9.67 7.28 -9.02
CA GLY A 71 9.57 8.64 -8.49
C GLY A 71 8.26 8.97 -7.79
N LYS A 72 7.35 8.00 -7.61
CA LYS A 72 6.11 8.19 -6.85
C LYS A 72 6.39 8.17 -5.35
N THR A 73 5.73 9.02 -4.59
CA THR A 73 5.84 9.06 -3.12
C THR A 73 4.66 8.35 -2.48
N PHE A 74 4.90 7.61 -1.41
CA PHE A 74 3.85 6.90 -0.66
C PHE A 74 3.84 7.36 0.80
N LEU A 75 2.64 7.66 1.31
CA LEU A 75 2.37 7.79 2.73
C LEU A 75 1.47 6.63 3.14
N LEU A 76 1.99 5.77 4.02
CA LEU A 76 1.31 4.54 4.44
C LEU A 76 0.87 4.70 5.89
N ILE A 77 -0.40 4.40 6.15
CA ILE A 77 -0.94 4.24 7.51
C ILE A 77 -1.20 2.75 7.70
N GLU A 78 -0.42 2.11 8.56
CA GLU A 78 -0.44 0.67 8.76
C GLU A 78 -0.13 0.33 10.21
N HIS A 79 -0.67 -0.81 10.67
CA HIS A 79 -0.27 -1.44 11.92
C HIS A 79 0.56 -2.71 11.68
N ASN A 80 0.70 -3.16 10.42
CA ASN A 80 1.54 -4.29 10.05
C ASN A 80 3.02 -3.89 10.00
N ILE A 81 3.73 -4.21 11.08
CA ILE A 81 5.16 -3.88 11.25
C ILE A 81 6.04 -4.44 10.13
N ASN A 82 5.78 -5.66 9.65
CA ASN A 82 6.58 -6.26 8.58
C ASN A 82 6.40 -5.50 7.26
N PHE A 83 5.18 -5.06 6.96
CA PHE A 83 4.91 -4.26 5.77
C PHE A 83 5.61 -2.89 5.84
N ILE A 84 5.58 -2.25 7.01
CA ILE A 84 6.28 -0.99 7.26
C ILE A 84 7.79 -1.18 7.10
N ALA A 85 8.36 -2.22 7.73
CA ALA A 85 9.80 -2.50 7.68
C ALA A 85 10.31 -2.75 6.25
N ASP A 86 9.47 -3.35 5.41
CA ASP A 86 9.82 -3.71 4.03
C ASP A 86 9.73 -2.57 3.02
N LEU A 87 8.94 -1.52 3.31
CA LEU A 87 8.59 -0.47 2.35
C LEU A 87 8.97 0.94 2.78
N CYS A 88 8.94 1.24 4.07
CA CYS A 88 9.11 2.60 4.56
C CYS A 88 10.59 2.91 4.81
N SER A 89 11.05 4.09 4.36
CA SER A 89 12.35 4.64 4.75
C SER A 89 12.29 5.45 6.05
N ARG A 90 11.10 5.95 6.40
CA ARG A 90 10.82 6.75 7.60
C ARG A 90 9.48 6.34 8.18
N VAL A 91 9.39 6.29 9.50
CA VAL A 91 8.22 5.87 10.26
C VAL A 91 7.90 6.92 11.32
N TYR A 92 6.63 7.25 11.46
CA TYR A 92 6.08 8.12 12.50
C TYR A 92 5.12 7.29 13.35
N VAL A 93 5.37 7.24 14.66
CA VAL A 93 4.48 6.57 15.62
C VAL A 93 3.62 7.64 16.29
N LEU A 94 2.31 7.46 16.23
CA LEU A 94 1.35 8.38 16.83
C LEU A 94 0.64 7.70 18.01
N ASN A 95 0.42 8.45 19.09
CA ASN A 95 -0.37 8.03 20.24
C ASN A 95 -1.31 9.18 20.63
N TYR A 96 -2.63 8.96 20.61
CA TYR A 96 -3.66 9.99 20.87
C TYR A 96 -3.47 11.31 20.10
N GLY A 97 -2.99 11.23 18.86
CA GLY A 97 -2.74 12.39 17.99
C GLY A 97 -1.40 13.11 18.24
N GLU A 98 -0.60 12.65 19.21
CA GLU A 98 0.74 13.17 19.46
C GLU A 98 1.80 12.24 18.87
N LYS A 99 2.90 12.83 18.38
CA LYS A 99 4.04 12.07 17.85
C LYS A 99 4.82 11.45 19.01
N LEU A 100 4.70 10.13 19.16
CA LEU A 100 5.42 9.36 20.15
C LEU A 100 6.88 9.13 19.75
N ALA A 101 7.12 8.74 18.49
CA ALA A 101 8.45 8.46 17.98
C ALA A 101 8.55 8.72 16.47
N GLU A 102 9.78 8.89 16.01
CA GLU A 102 10.11 9.07 14.59
C GLU A 102 11.49 8.49 14.30
N GLY A 103 11.62 7.73 13.22
CA GLY A 103 12.89 7.10 12.86
C GLY A 103 12.78 6.25 11.59
N THR A 104 13.85 5.55 11.27
CA THR A 104 13.83 4.41 10.34
C THR A 104 13.04 3.26 10.95
N PRO A 105 12.53 2.30 10.16
CA PRO A 105 11.87 1.13 10.72
C PRO A 105 12.73 0.37 11.73
N GLN A 106 14.05 0.28 11.48
CA GLN A 106 14.99 -0.39 12.38
C GLN A 106 15.12 0.34 13.73
N GLU A 107 15.25 1.67 13.71
CA GLU A 107 15.29 2.48 14.94
C GLU A 107 13.99 2.36 15.75
N ILE A 108 12.82 2.36 15.08
CA ILE A 108 11.52 2.20 15.74
C ILE A 108 11.37 0.78 16.33
N LEU A 109 11.79 -0.26 15.61
CA LEU A 109 11.72 -1.65 16.07
C LEU A 109 12.62 -1.94 17.29
N GLN A 110 13.72 -1.21 17.42
CA GLN A 110 14.65 -1.32 18.55
C GLN A 110 14.28 -0.39 19.72
N ASN A 111 13.23 0.42 19.56
CA ASN A 111 12.81 1.36 20.58
C ASN A 111 11.95 0.62 21.63
N GLU A 112 12.51 0.46 22.84
CA GLU A 112 11.84 -0.18 23.98
C GLU A 112 10.94 0.78 24.78
N ALA A 113 10.78 2.03 24.34
CA ALA A 113 10.00 3.07 25.03
C ALA A 113 8.49 2.79 25.09
#